data_AF-A0A1A8LQP0-F1
#
_entry.id   AF-A0A1A8LQP0-F1
#
_cell.length_a   1.000
_cell.length_b   1.000
_cell.length_c   1.000
_cell.angle_alpha   90.00
_cell.angle_beta   90.00
_cell.angle_gamma   90.00
#
_symmetry.space_group_name_H-M   'P 1'
#
loop_
_entity.id
_entity.type
_entity.pdbx_description
1 polymer ?
#
loop_
_entity_poly.entity_id
_entity_poly.type
_entity_poly.pdbx_seq_one_letter_code
_entity_poly.pdbx_strand_id
1 'polypeptide(L)' 'EKQTVQRIQEIFGDAANRYSMVLFTHGDNLEDTTIEEFLQQSPELQELVCRCNGQYHVFNNKLKDKMPQVIELL' A
#
# COMPACT_ATOMS: atom_id res chain seq x y z
N GLU A 1 -0.64 11.90 4.01
CA GLU A 1 0.15 10.64 3.97
C GLU A 1 1.65 10.85 3.86
N LYS A 2 2.18 11.62 2.89
CA LYS A 2 3.63 11.85 2.73
C LYS A 2 4.38 12.23 4.02
N GLN A 3 3.81 13.12 4.84
CA GLN A 3 4.36 13.51 6.13
C GLN A 3 4.42 12.36 7.15
N THR A 4 3.45 11.44 7.13
CA THR A 4 3.43 10.26 8.00
C THR A 4 4.56 9.30 7.63
N VAL A 5 4.77 9.09 6.33
CA VAL A 5 5.84 8.21 5.82
C VAL A 5 7.21 8.79 6.13
N GLN A 6 7.38 10.11 6.00
CA GLN A 6 8.60 10.80 6.44
C GLN A 6 8.86 10.61 7.94
N ARG A 7 7.84 10.75 8.79
CA ARG A 7 7.99 10.50 10.23
C ARG A 7 8.36 9.05 10.56
N ILE A 8 7.78 8.07 9.86
CA ILE A 8 8.15 6.67 10.05
C ILE A 8 9.64 6.47 9.72
N GLN A 9 10.14 7.09 8.64
CA GLN A 9 11.56 7.03 8.30
C GLN A 9 12.45 7.76 9.31
N GLU A 10 12.01 8.92 9.83
CA GLU A 10 12.75 9.64 10.88
C GLU A 10 12.88 8.81 12.15
N ILE A 11 11.84 8.04 12.49
CA ILE A 11 11.79 7.22 13.72
C ILE A 11 12.56 5.91 13.56
N PHE A 12 12.35 5.20 12.44
CA PHE A 12 12.86 3.83 12.24
C PHE A 12 14.05 3.74 11.28
N GLY A 13 14.46 4.86 10.69
CA GLY A 13 15.54 4.96 9.70
C GLY A 13 15.14 4.41 8.33
N ASP A 14 16.01 4.63 7.33
CA ASP A 14 15.80 4.15 5.96
C ASP A 14 15.72 2.62 5.85
N ALA A 15 16.21 1.89 6.86
CA ALA A 15 16.06 0.44 6.93
C ALA A 15 14.59 0.01 7.06
N ALA A 16 13.73 0.82 7.67
CA ALA A 16 12.31 0.53 7.85
C ALA A 16 11.59 0.33 6.52
N ASN A 17 12.00 1.07 5.49
CA ASN A 17 11.48 0.95 4.13
C ASN A 17 11.62 -0.46 3.56
N ARG A 18 12.67 -1.20 3.93
CA ARG A 18 12.92 -2.57 3.45
C ARG A 18 11.98 -3.60 4.04
N TYR A 19 11.35 -3.27 5.17
CA TYR A 19 10.45 -4.14 5.92
C TYR A 19 9.02 -3.60 5.95
N SER A 20 8.71 -2.57 5.15
CA SER A 20 7.42 -1.90 5.10
C SER A 20 6.73 -2.17 3.77
N MET A 21 5.41 -2.21 3.80
CA MET A 21 4.54 -2.38 2.64
C MET A 21 3.46 -1.29 2.67
N VAL A 22 3.01 -0.85 1.49
CA VAL A 22 1.86 0.06 1.36
C VAL A 22 0.56 -0.76 1.33
N LEU A 23 -0.32 -0.54 2.30
CA LEU A 23 -1.65 -1.15 2.32
C LEU A 23 -2.69 -0.18 1.74
N PHE A 24 -3.21 -0.49 0.56
CA PHE A 24 -4.34 0.21 -0.03
C PHE A 24 -5.63 -0.38 0.53
N THR A 25 -6.36 0.41 1.29
CA THR A 25 -7.69 0.01 1.79
C THR A 25 -8.77 0.46 0.82
N HIS A 26 -9.98 -0.07 0.99
CA HIS A 26 -11.11 0.20 0.08
C HIS A 26 -10.85 -0.27 -1.36
N GLY A 27 -10.19 -1.41 -1.54
CA GLY A 27 -10.00 -2.01 -2.87
C GLY A 27 -11.31 -2.29 -3.61
N ASP A 28 -12.42 -2.42 -2.88
CA ASP A 28 -13.79 -2.46 -3.43
C ASP A 28 -14.21 -1.21 -4.21
N ASN A 29 -13.53 -0.08 -4.04
CA ASN A 29 -13.82 1.16 -4.75
C ASN A 29 -13.00 1.31 -6.05
N LEU A 30 -12.15 0.34 -6.38
CA LEU A 30 -11.38 0.36 -7.63
C LEU A 30 -12.27 0.09 -8.87
N GLU A 31 -13.52 -0.32 -8.67
CA GLU A 31 -14.50 -0.60 -9.74
C GLU A 31 -13.89 -1.44 -10.87
N ASP A 32 -13.87 -0.91 -12.11
CA ASP A 32 -13.32 -1.56 -13.31
C ASP A 32 -11.83 -1.26 -13.55
N THR A 33 -11.16 -0.56 -12.63
CA THR A 33 -9.74 -0.15 -12.73
C THR A 33 -8.87 -1.05 -11.87
N THR A 34 -7.67 -1.41 -12.33
CA THR A 34 -6.73 -2.13 -11.48
C THR A 34 -5.95 -1.19 -10.57
N ILE A 35 -5.37 -1.71 -9.48
CA ILE A 35 -4.49 -0.89 -8.63
C ILE A 35 -3.27 -0.38 -9.40
N GLU A 36 -2.76 -1.15 -10.36
CA GLU A 36 -1.64 -0.74 -11.22
C GLU A 36 -2.01 0.46 -12.10
N GLU A 37 -3.20 0.46 -12.69
CA GLU A 37 -3.71 1.58 -13.48
C GLU A 37 -3.93 2.83 -12.61
N PHE A 38 -4.43 2.65 -11.39
CA PHE A 38 -4.56 3.73 -10.40
C PHE A 38 -3.21 4.32 -10.00
N LEU A 39 -2.20 3.47 -9.75
CA LEU A 39 -0.84 3.90 -9.42
C LEU A 39 -0.18 4.66 -10.57
N GLN A 40 -0.40 4.25 -11.82
CA GLN A 40 0.14 4.95 -13.00
C GLN A 40 -0.40 6.37 -13.14
N GLN A 41 -1.61 6.64 -12.64
CA GLN A 41 -2.21 7.98 -12.66
C GLN A 41 -1.73 8.89 -11.53
N SER A 42 -1.00 8.35 -10.54
CA SER A 42 -0.53 9.09 -9.36
C SER A 42 0.96 8.89 -9.12
N PRO A 43 1.82 9.80 -9.65
CA PRO A 43 3.27 9.76 -9.42
C PRO A 43 3.65 9.75 -7.93
N GLU A 44 2.81 10.36 -7.09
CA GLU A 44 3.02 10.47 -5.66
C GLU A 44 2.81 9.13 -4.93
N LEU A 45 1.81 8.35 -5.36
CA LEU A 45 1.59 7.01 -4.84
C LEU A 45 2.62 6.03 -5.39
N GLN A 46 3.03 6.22 -6.65
CA GLN A 46 4.13 5.45 -7.23
C GLN A 46 5.43 5.67 -6.45
N GLU A 47 5.77 6.91 -6.10
CA GLU A 47 6.91 7.22 -5.25
C GLU A 47 6.81 6.54 -3.87
N LEU A 48 5.63 6.54 -3.27
CA LEU A 48 5.38 5.88 -1.99
C LEU A 48 5.62 4.37 -2.07
N VAL A 49 5.09 3.71 -3.09
CA VAL A 49 5.29 2.26 -3.32
C VAL A 49 6.76 1.96 -3.62
N CYS A 50 7.43 2.78 -4.43
CA CYS A 50 8.86 2.64 -4.72
C CYS A 50 9.72 2.74 -3.45
N ARG A 51 9.38 3.63 -2.51
CA ARG A 51 10.07 3.72 -1.22
C ARG A 51 9.93 2.44 -0.40
N CYS A 52 8.83 1.71 -0.53
CA CYS A 52 8.60 0.42 0.12
C CYS A 52 9.08 -0.77 -0.74
N ASN A 53 10.14 -0.61 -1.54
CA ASN A 53 10.68 -1.64 -2.44
C ASN A 53 9.66 -2.25 -3.42
N GLY A 54 8.62 -1.50 -3.78
CA GLY A 54 7.55 -2.00 -4.64
C GLY A 54 6.52 -2.87 -3.92
N GLN A 55 6.62 -3.03 -2.58
CA GLN A 55 5.66 -3.83 -1.82
C GLN A 55 4.38 -3.05 -1.57
N TYR A 56 3.27 -3.57 -2.07
CA TYR A 56 1.93 -3.13 -1.73
C TYR A 56 0.95 -4.29 -1.67
N HIS A 57 -0.18 -4.06 -1.01
CA HIS A 57 -1.31 -4.98 -0.98
C HIS A 57 -2.62 -4.20 -1.02
N VAL A 58 -3.65 -4.77 -1.64
CA VAL A 58 -4.97 -4.14 -1.77
C VAL A 58 -5.99 -4.92 -0.94
N PHE A 59 -6.61 -4.24 0.01
CA PHE A 59 -7.53 -4.84 0.96
C PHE A 59 -8.97 -4.38 0.68
N ASN A 60 -9.87 -5.35 0.51
CA ASN A 60 -11.30 -5.09 0.34
C ASN A 60 -12.00 -5.19 1.70
N ASN A 61 -12.29 -4.03 2.28
CA ASN A 61 -12.91 -3.96 3.61
C ASN A 61 -14.36 -4.43 3.64
N LYS A 62 -15.03 -4.46 2.49
CA LYS A 62 -16.43 -4.90 2.34
C LYS A 62 -16.57 -6.42 2.21
N LEU A 63 -15.49 -7.17 1.97
CA LEU A 63 -15.56 -8.63 1.98
C LEU A 63 -15.98 -9.14 3.36
N LYS A 64 -16.97 -10.05 3.35
CA LYS A 64 -17.45 -10.74 4.55
C LYS A 64 -16.40 -11.72 5.06
N ASP A 65 -15.86 -12.54 4.16
CA ASP A 65 -14.71 -13.39 4.45
C ASP A 65 -13.42 -12.66 4.07
N LYS A 66 -12.67 -12.27 5.09
CA LYS A 66 -11.38 -11.56 4.94
C LYS A 66 -10.19 -12.52 4.98
N MET A 67 -10.40 -13.80 5.29
CA MET A 67 -9.31 -14.75 5.53
C MET A 67 -8.33 -14.85 4.36
N PRO A 68 -8.76 -14.91 3.09
CA PRO A 68 -7.82 -14.98 1.97
C PRO A 68 -6.87 -13.77 1.93
N GLN A 69 -7.42 -12.56 2.08
CA GLN A 69 -6.64 -11.31 2.01
C GLN A 69 -5.73 -11.13 3.22
N VAL A 70 -6.14 -11.64 4.39
CA VAL A 70 -5.31 -11.62 5.60
C VAL A 70 -4.15 -12.62 5.48
N ILE A 71 -4.37 -13.79 4.87
CA ILE A 71 -3.30 -14.78 4.66
C ILE A 71 -2.25 -14.24 3.69
N GLU A 72 -2.64 -13.49 2.67
CA GLU A 72 -1.71 -12.85 1.73
C GLU A 72 -0.83 -11.75 2.38
N LEU A 73 -1.19 -11.29 3.58
CA LEU A 73 -0.39 -10.33 4.36
C LEU A 73 0.64 -11.00 5.29
N LEU A 74 0.63 -12.32 5.44
CA LEU A 74 1.53 -13.09 6.31
C LEU A 74 2.76 -13.60 5.56
#